data_AF-A0A9Q2VZA6-F1
#
_entry.id   AF-A0A9Q2VZA6-F1
#
_cell.length_a   1.000
_cell.length_b   1.000
_cell.length_c   1.000
_cell.angle_alpha   90.00
_cell.angle_beta   90.00
_cell.angle_gamma   90.00
#
_symmetry.space_group_name_H-M   'P 1'
#
loop_
_entity.id
_entity.type
_entity.pdbx_description
1 polymer ?
#
loop_
_entity_poly.entity_id
_entity_poly.type
_entity_poly.pdbx_seq_one_letter_code
_entity_poly.pdbx_strand_id
1 'polypeptide(L)'
;MAIVRSGVFSIAATAFRASVQIVSNVVVARVLGPDAYGVAAAVLALGVVLELVRNSGFAAVVLRSGALPADVHVALHRASALTGILLGALVAAAGLLVLRVLPSSPSGGLLLAIAVAFPLAGLVAVPIASMVRQHEMGRVALVESIAVVLGSTLSIGLALVGAGPVAMVAQVVALWIVITVGVVVLRRVPRGTAAPWRSVRTMAALARDVSLVQLVSLVARAGDRVLVAALFGPAASGLWVQAVQLMTLPLDQIGAAVQRIAVPAMAGVDAVVLRERFRRLVGTVTLLAWPVLAVLGVLAGPIVHLLFGDDWLGSAALLPSLVVAGGAQALGFAAVWYFIASGRAGRQVRWALVTQPVLVGALVVGTVCGPQGMAAAYAVACSGLVVPAFLVATKGSGLRLRDLGLPVLPAAAATSAAVLVSAVVRSGFGADPIGSVLVPGILAALAALLVALVFPDVRSALPRRRRRPPRPRPRKALARGPVP
;
A
#
# COMPACT_ATOMS: atom_id res chain seq x y z
N MET A 1 -12.92 -15.38 -21.27
CA MET A 1 -13.30 -15.81 -19.90
C MET A 1 -12.09 -16.08 -18.98
N ALA A 2 -11.02 -16.75 -19.43
CA ALA A 2 -9.86 -17.07 -18.57
C ALA A 2 -9.16 -15.84 -17.95
N ILE A 3 -9.00 -14.74 -18.70
CA ILE A 3 -8.36 -13.49 -18.22
C ILE A 3 -9.17 -12.86 -17.08
N VAL A 4 -10.50 -12.79 -17.22
CA VAL A 4 -11.39 -12.22 -16.20
C VAL A 4 -11.37 -13.06 -14.92
N ARG A 5 -11.39 -14.39 -15.05
CA ARG A 5 -11.30 -15.31 -13.90
C ARG A 5 -9.95 -15.21 -13.17
N SER A 6 -8.85 -15.10 -13.92
CA SER A 6 -7.49 -14.90 -13.39
C SER A 6 -7.38 -13.57 -12.63
N GLY A 7 -7.96 -12.49 -13.17
CA GLY A 7 -8.01 -11.18 -12.52
C GLY A 7 -8.86 -11.16 -11.24
N VAL A 8 -10.07 -11.71 -11.27
CA VAL A 8 -10.95 -11.79 -10.08
C VAL A 8 -10.30 -12.61 -8.97
N PHE A 9 -9.69 -13.75 -9.31
CA PHE A 9 -8.95 -14.56 -8.35
C PHE A 9 -7.77 -13.79 -7.74
N SER A 10 -7.00 -13.06 -8.54
CA SER A 10 -5.88 -12.24 -8.05
C SER A 10 -6.32 -11.17 -7.05
N ILE A 11 -7.48 -10.54 -7.26
CA ILE A 11 -8.06 -9.57 -6.32
C ILE A 11 -8.44 -10.26 -5.00
N ALA A 12 -9.17 -11.37 -5.07
CA ALA A 12 -9.56 -12.14 -3.88
C ALA A 12 -8.34 -12.63 -3.08
N ALA A 13 -7.33 -13.17 -3.77
CA ALA A 13 -6.07 -13.59 -3.18
C ALA A 13 -5.30 -12.44 -2.52
N THR A 14 -5.37 -11.23 -3.07
CA THR A 14 -4.73 -10.06 -2.47
C THR A 14 -5.42 -9.65 -1.17
N ALA A 15 -6.76 -9.64 -1.14
CA ALA A 15 -7.50 -9.39 0.09
C ALA A 15 -7.22 -10.47 1.16
N PHE A 16 -7.19 -11.74 0.76
CA PHE A 16 -6.85 -12.85 1.65
C PHE A 16 -5.45 -12.69 2.26
N ARG A 17 -4.44 -12.39 1.45
CA ARG A 17 -3.06 -12.17 1.93
C ARG A 17 -2.98 -11.00 2.90
N ALA A 18 -3.67 -9.89 2.62
CA ALA A 18 -3.71 -8.75 3.52
C ALA A 18 -4.29 -9.15 4.89
N SER A 19 -5.38 -9.92 4.92
CA SER A 19 -5.96 -10.41 6.19
C SER A 19 -4.99 -11.29 6.97
N VAL A 20 -4.33 -12.24 6.30
CA VAL A 20 -3.32 -13.10 6.94
C VAL A 20 -2.17 -12.29 7.51
N GLN A 21 -1.66 -11.31 6.76
CA GLN A 21 -0.58 -10.43 7.23
C GLN A 21 -0.99 -9.56 8.41
N ILE A 22 -2.22 -9.04 8.42
CA ILE A 22 -2.75 -8.24 9.54
C ILE A 22 -2.80 -9.10 10.82
N VAL A 23 -3.40 -10.30 10.72
CA VAL A 23 -3.50 -11.22 11.87
C VAL A 23 -2.11 -11.63 12.35
N SER A 24 -1.22 -12.01 11.42
CA SER A 24 0.15 -12.38 11.76
C SER A 24 0.91 -11.23 12.43
N ASN A 25 0.76 -10.00 11.94
CA ASN A 25 1.40 -8.83 12.53
C ASN A 25 0.92 -8.60 13.96
N VAL A 26 -0.39 -8.68 14.20
CA VAL A 26 -0.97 -8.52 15.54
C VAL A 26 -0.44 -9.58 16.51
N VAL A 27 -0.46 -10.85 16.11
CA VAL A 27 0.04 -11.95 16.95
C VAL A 27 1.53 -11.81 17.24
N VAL A 28 2.35 -11.56 16.22
CA VAL A 28 3.80 -11.42 16.39
C VAL A 28 4.16 -10.18 17.22
N ALA A 29 3.49 -9.04 17.00
CA ALA A 29 3.70 -7.82 17.78
C ALA A 29 3.37 -8.03 19.27
N ARG A 30 2.26 -8.73 19.57
CA ARG A 30 1.91 -9.08 20.95
C ARG A 30 2.96 -9.95 21.64
N VAL A 31 3.54 -10.91 20.92
CA VAL A 31 4.51 -11.85 21.51
C VAL A 31 5.89 -11.21 21.67
N LEU A 32 6.33 -10.37 20.72
CA LEU A 32 7.68 -9.79 20.73
C LEU A 32 7.82 -8.54 21.60
N GLY A 33 6.75 -7.76 21.77
CA GLY A 33 6.84 -6.42 22.35
C GLY A 33 7.54 -5.39 21.43
N PRO A 34 7.54 -4.11 21.82
CA PRO A 34 7.98 -3.01 20.96
C PRO A 34 9.48 -3.02 20.64
N ASP A 35 10.35 -3.48 21.55
CA ASP A 35 11.80 -3.49 21.37
C ASP A 35 12.24 -4.48 20.29
N ALA A 36 11.92 -5.76 20.47
CA ALA A 36 12.31 -6.81 19.54
C ALA A 36 11.65 -6.61 18.17
N TYR A 37 10.37 -6.19 18.17
CA TYR A 37 9.66 -5.83 16.94
C TYR A 37 10.32 -4.65 16.24
N GLY A 38 10.71 -3.61 16.98
CA GLY A 38 11.34 -2.41 16.44
C GLY A 38 12.68 -2.66 15.76
N VAL A 39 13.52 -3.54 16.34
CA VAL A 39 14.76 -4.00 15.70
C VAL A 39 14.45 -4.68 14.37
N ALA A 40 13.53 -5.65 14.38
CA ALA A 40 13.15 -6.38 13.17
C ALA A 40 12.56 -5.43 12.12
N ALA A 41 11.68 -4.52 12.51
CA ALA A 41 11.03 -3.56 11.64
C ALA A 41 12.03 -2.59 10.98
N ALA A 42 13.07 -2.16 11.72
CA ALA A 42 14.15 -1.35 11.16
C ALA A 42 14.95 -2.10 10.08
N VAL A 43 15.28 -3.37 10.32
CA VAL A 43 15.96 -4.23 9.33
C VAL A 43 15.04 -4.50 8.13
N LEU A 44 13.76 -4.80 8.39
CA LEU A 44 12.76 -5.06 7.35
C LEU A 44 12.38 -3.81 6.55
N ALA A 45 12.64 -2.60 7.06
CA ALA A 45 12.50 -1.37 6.28
C ALA A 45 13.43 -1.39 5.06
N LEU A 46 14.62 -2.01 5.17
CA LEU A 46 15.50 -2.28 4.03
C LEU A 46 14.93 -3.36 3.10
N GLY A 47 14.05 -4.22 3.61
CA GLY A 47 13.31 -5.20 2.82
C GLY A 47 12.44 -4.56 1.72
N VAL A 48 12.09 -3.28 1.81
CA VAL A 48 11.42 -2.56 0.70
C VAL A 48 12.33 -2.50 -0.54
N VAL A 49 13.67 -2.60 -0.39
CA VAL A 49 14.61 -2.75 -1.52
C VAL A 49 14.37 -4.06 -2.27
N LEU A 50 13.81 -5.11 -1.64
CA LEU A 50 13.42 -6.34 -2.36
C LEU A 50 12.37 -6.04 -3.44
N GLU A 51 11.51 -5.04 -3.24
CA GLU A 51 10.58 -4.60 -4.27
C GLU A 51 11.27 -3.93 -5.46
N LEU A 52 12.40 -3.23 -5.22
CA LEU A 52 13.23 -2.67 -6.29
C LEU A 52 13.81 -3.77 -7.17
N VAL A 53 14.19 -4.90 -6.56
CA VAL A 53 14.68 -6.09 -7.29
C VAL A 53 13.54 -6.78 -8.03
N ARG A 54 12.43 -7.07 -7.34
CA ARG A 54 11.25 -7.73 -7.92
C ARG A 54 10.69 -6.96 -9.11
N ASN A 55 10.53 -5.66 -8.93
CA ASN A 55 9.97 -4.75 -9.92
C ASN A 55 11.09 -4.04 -10.68
N SER A 56 12.24 -4.70 -10.83
CA SER A 56 13.38 -4.12 -11.53
C SER A 56 12.97 -3.62 -12.90
N GLY A 57 13.69 -2.61 -13.39
CA GLY A 57 13.49 -2.09 -14.72
C GLY A 57 13.47 -3.17 -15.82
N PHE A 58 14.17 -4.28 -15.61
CA PHE A 58 14.16 -5.45 -16.51
C PHE A 58 12.83 -6.19 -16.52
N ALA A 59 12.18 -6.38 -15.36
CA ALA A 59 10.83 -6.95 -15.29
C ALA A 59 9.81 -6.03 -16.00
N ALA A 60 9.95 -4.72 -15.86
CA ALA A 60 9.12 -3.73 -16.54
C ALA A 60 9.30 -3.77 -18.07
N VAL A 61 10.53 -3.97 -18.54
CA VAL A 61 10.84 -4.17 -19.97
C VAL A 61 10.11 -5.40 -20.52
N VAL A 62 10.13 -6.54 -19.81
CA VAL A 62 9.43 -7.75 -20.22
C VAL A 62 7.92 -7.52 -20.34
N LEU A 63 7.33 -6.83 -19.35
CA LEU A 63 5.89 -6.52 -19.32
C LEU A 63 5.44 -5.62 -20.47
N ARG A 64 6.27 -4.65 -20.87
CA ARG A 64 5.94 -3.68 -21.94
C ARG A 64 6.27 -4.17 -23.34
N SER A 65 7.26 -5.04 -23.47
CA SER A 65 7.70 -5.52 -24.77
C SER A 65 6.77 -6.59 -25.31
N GLY A 66 6.57 -6.60 -26.63
CA GLY A 66 5.88 -7.67 -27.35
C GLY A 66 6.67 -8.99 -27.33
N ALA A 67 6.72 -9.70 -28.46
CA ALA A 67 7.58 -10.88 -28.58
C ALA A 67 9.06 -10.47 -28.41
N LEU A 68 9.72 -11.03 -27.39
CA LEU A 68 11.15 -10.81 -27.16
C LEU A 68 11.94 -12.01 -27.72
N PRO A 69 13.06 -11.78 -28.41
CA PRO A 69 14.01 -12.82 -28.74
C PRO A 69 14.46 -13.59 -27.49
N ALA A 70 14.71 -14.90 -27.64
CA ALA A 70 15.03 -15.78 -26.52
C ALA A 70 16.34 -15.38 -25.81
N ASP A 71 17.34 -14.97 -26.57
CA ASP A 71 18.64 -14.49 -26.09
C ASP A 71 18.53 -13.17 -25.30
N VAL A 72 17.66 -12.25 -25.74
CA VAL A 72 17.33 -11.01 -24.99
C VAL A 72 16.61 -11.35 -23.69
N HIS A 73 15.68 -12.30 -23.70
CA HIS A 73 14.98 -12.73 -22.50
C HIS A 73 15.95 -13.36 -21.47
N VAL A 74 16.90 -14.18 -21.93
CA VAL A 74 17.99 -14.71 -21.08
C VAL A 74 18.87 -13.58 -20.52
N ALA A 75 19.23 -12.59 -21.33
CA ALA A 75 20.02 -11.45 -20.89
C ALA A 75 19.32 -10.63 -19.79
N LEU A 76 18.02 -10.33 -19.96
CA LEU A 76 17.20 -9.63 -18.97
C LEU A 76 17.09 -10.42 -17.66
N HIS A 77 16.91 -11.74 -17.75
CA HIS A 77 16.86 -12.60 -16.58
C HIS A 77 18.19 -12.61 -15.81
N ARG A 78 19.33 -12.77 -16.52
CA ARG A 78 20.66 -12.72 -15.90
C ARG A 78 20.96 -11.36 -15.27
N ALA A 79 20.57 -10.26 -15.91
CA ALA A 79 20.75 -8.92 -15.36
C ALA A 79 19.94 -8.72 -14.06
N SER A 80 18.70 -9.21 -14.02
CA SER A 80 17.87 -9.20 -12.81
C SER A 80 18.45 -10.06 -11.69
N ALA A 81 18.90 -11.28 -12.00
CA ALA A 81 19.53 -12.17 -11.03
C ALA A 81 20.83 -11.56 -10.47
N LEU A 82 21.68 -10.99 -11.33
CA LEU A 82 22.90 -10.29 -10.93
C LEU A 82 22.58 -9.09 -10.02
N THR A 83 21.55 -8.31 -10.34
CA THR A 83 21.11 -7.18 -9.50
C THR A 83 20.71 -7.66 -8.10
N GLY A 84 19.97 -8.77 -8.01
CA GLY A 84 19.62 -9.39 -6.73
C GLY A 84 20.84 -9.87 -5.94
N ILE A 85 21.81 -10.50 -6.60
CA ILE A 85 23.07 -10.94 -5.97
C ILE A 85 23.87 -9.74 -5.45
N LEU A 86 24.05 -8.69 -6.25
CA LEU A 86 24.83 -7.51 -5.88
C LEU A 86 24.21 -6.77 -4.69
N LEU A 87 22.89 -6.59 -4.70
CA LEU A 87 22.18 -5.96 -3.58
C LEU A 87 22.18 -6.84 -2.32
N GLY A 88 22.02 -8.17 -2.48
CA GLY A 88 22.18 -9.11 -1.37
C GLY A 88 23.58 -9.06 -0.77
N ALA A 89 24.62 -9.04 -1.61
CA ALA A 89 26.00 -8.92 -1.15
C ALA A 89 26.26 -7.58 -0.43
N LEU A 90 25.67 -6.48 -0.93
CA LEU A 90 25.77 -5.17 -0.27
C LEU A 90 25.11 -5.19 1.12
N VAL A 91 23.91 -5.77 1.24
CA VAL A 91 23.21 -5.90 2.52
C VAL A 91 23.97 -6.84 3.46
N ALA A 92 24.54 -7.92 2.95
CA ALA A 92 25.36 -8.83 3.74
C ALA A 92 26.64 -8.14 4.22
N ALA A 93 27.32 -7.36 3.37
CA ALA A 93 28.49 -6.57 3.76
C ALA A 93 28.15 -5.54 4.83
N ALA A 94 27.00 -4.86 4.71
CA ALA A 94 26.49 -3.97 5.76
C ALA A 94 26.22 -4.74 7.06
N GLY A 95 25.62 -5.94 6.99
CA GLY A 95 25.42 -6.82 8.14
C GLY A 95 26.72 -7.21 8.84
N LEU A 96 27.75 -7.61 8.08
CA LEU A 96 29.09 -7.92 8.61
C LEU A 96 29.73 -6.69 9.26
N LEU A 97 29.58 -5.50 8.67
CA LEU A 97 30.09 -4.26 9.24
C LEU A 97 29.37 -3.93 10.55
N VAL A 98 28.05 -4.07 10.60
CA VAL A 98 27.26 -3.87 11.83
C VAL A 98 27.67 -4.88 12.90
N LEU A 99 27.93 -6.14 12.57
CA LEU A 99 28.45 -7.11 13.55
C LEU A 99 29.81 -6.73 14.12
N ARG A 100 30.66 -6.05 13.33
CA ARG A 100 31.98 -5.58 13.80
C ARG A 100 31.87 -4.34 14.69
N VAL A 101 30.99 -3.40 14.33
CA VAL A 101 30.84 -2.12 15.04
C VAL A 101 29.93 -2.24 16.26
N LEU A 102 28.91 -3.12 16.19
CA LEU A 102 27.90 -3.35 17.22
C LEU A 102 27.72 -4.87 17.46
N PRO A 103 28.70 -5.58 18.03
CA PRO A 103 28.66 -7.03 18.18
C PRO A 103 27.49 -7.54 19.02
N SER A 104 27.03 -6.73 19.99
CA SER A 104 25.88 -7.03 20.85
C SER A 104 24.52 -6.79 20.18
N SER A 105 24.48 -6.12 19.01
CA SER A 105 23.23 -5.83 18.33
C SER A 105 22.79 -7.01 17.46
N PRO A 106 21.54 -7.50 17.61
CA PRO A 106 21.01 -8.54 16.72
C PRO A 106 20.87 -8.09 15.25
N SER A 107 20.92 -6.78 14.99
CA SER A 107 20.73 -6.18 13.67
C SER A 107 21.68 -6.74 12.61
N GLY A 108 22.94 -6.97 12.96
CA GLY A 108 23.94 -7.50 12.02
C GLY A 108 23.59 -8.90 11.51
N GLY A 109 23.18 -9.79 12.41
CA GLY A 109 22.71 -11.14 12.05
C GLY A 109 21.41 -11.13 11.25
N LEU A 110 20.48 -10.24 11.60
CA LEU A 110 19.22 -10.06 10.86
C LEU A 110 19.45 -9.53 9.43
N LEU A 111 20.42 -8.62 9.24
CA LEU A 111 20.84 -8.14 7.92
C LEU A 111 21.42 -9.27 7.06
N LEU A 112 22.23 -10.15 7.64
CA LEU A 112 22.73 -11.33 6.94
C LEU A 112 21.61 -12.29 6.55
N ALA A 113 20.65 -12.51 7.45
CA ALA A 113 19.50 -13.38 7.18
C ALA A 113 18.63 -12.84 6.04
N ILE A 114 18.27 -11.54 6.07
CA ILE A 114 17.44 -10.95 5.02
C ILE A 114 18.18 -10.82 3.68
N ALA A 115 19.52 -10.74 3.67
CA ALA A 115 20.32 -10.67 2.46
C ALA A 115 20.04 -11.83 1.48
N VAL A 116 19.67 -13.01 2.01
CA VAL A 116 19.33 -14.20 1.22
C VAL A 116 18.07 -13.99 0.36
N ALA A 117 17.16 -13.11 0.77
CA ALA A 117 15.94 -12.83 0.01
C ALA A 117 16.19 -12.10 -1.32
N PHE A 118 17.29 -11.34 -1.43
CA PHE A 118 17.61 -10.53 -2.60
C PHE A 118 17.94 -11.34 -3.87
N PRO A 119 18.85 -12.34 -3.84
CA PRO A 119 19.10 -13.18 -5.00
C PRO A 119 17.85 -13.98 -5.41
N LEU A 120 17.05 -14.43 -4.44
CA LEU A 120 15.76 -15.10 -4.69
C LEU A 120 14.81 -14.19 -5.46
N ALA A 121 14.63 -12.95 -5.01
CA ALA A 121 13.80 -11.95 -5.70
C ALA A 121 14.29 -11.66 -7.13
N GLY A 122 15.61 -11.54 -7.31
CA GLY A 122 16.22 -11.28 -8.62
C GLY A 122 16.01 -12.42 -9.62
N LEU A 123 16.04 -13.66 -9.13
CA LEU A 123 15.83 -14.87 -9.93
C LEU A 123 14.39 -14.96 -10.48
N VAL A 124 13.39 -14.64 -9.66
CA VAL A 124 11.97 -14.77 -10.07
C VAL A 124 11.36 -13.55 -10.74
N ALA A 125 11.99 -12.38 -10.68
CA ALA A 125 11.42 -11.14 -11.23
C ALA A 125 11.00 -11.25 -12.71
N VAL A 126 11.88 -11.76 -13.58
CA VAL A 126 11.61 -11.93 -15.02
C VAL A 126 10.61 -13.07 -15.32
N PRO A 127 10.71 -14.25 -14.70
CA PRO A 127 9.68 -15.28 -14.78
C PRO A 127 8.28 -14.80 -14.35
N ILE A 128 8.17 -14.09 -13.23
CA ILE A 128 6.90 -13.51 -12.76
C ILE A 128 6.37 -12.50 -13.78
N ALA A 129 7.21 -11.58 -14.27
CA ALA A 129 6.82 -10.62 -15.30
C ALA A 129 6.29 -11.31 -16.56
N SER A 130 6.92 -12.43 -16.96
CA SER A 130 6.46 -13.24 -18.10
C SER A 130 5.11 -13.91 -17.84
N MET A 131 4.87 -14.45 -16.65
CA MET A 131 3.59 -15.03 -16.26
C MET A 131 2.47 -13.99 -16.27
N VAL A 132 2.73 -12.81 -15.68
CA VAL A 132 1.79 -11.68 -15.67
C VAL A 132 1.46 -11.23 -17.09
N ARG A 133 2.46 -11.13 -17.98
CA ARG A 133 2.27 -10.81 -19.39
C ARG A 133 1.43 -11.84 -20.13
N GLN A 134 1.56 -13.12 -19.77
CA GLN A 134 0.79 -14.24 -20.32
C GLN A 134 -0.59 -14.40 -19.65
N HIS A 135 -1.04 -13.42 -18.87
CA HIS A 135 -2.31 -13.41 -18.13
C HIS A 135 -2.44 -14.53 -17.07
N GLU A 136 -1.31 -15.10 -16.63
CA GLU A 136 -1.24 -16.11 -15.57
C GLU A 136 -1.16 -15.50 -14.15
N MET A 137 -1.69 -14.28 -13.97
CA MET A 137 -1.72 -13.58 -12.68
C MET A 137 -2.33 -14.42 -11.55
N GLY A 138 -3.33 -15.27 -11.85
CA GLY A 138 -3.91 -16.16 -10.86
C GLY A 138 -2.94 -17.20 -10.30
N ARG A 139 -2.02 -17.72 -11.12
CA ARG A 139 -0.98 -18.66 -10.66
C ARG A 139 0.05 -17.95 -9.76
N VAL A 140 0.45 -16.74 -10.16
CA VAL A 140 1.32 -15.89 -9.34
C VAL A 140 0.65 -15.60 -7.99
N ALA A 141 -0.61 -15.18 -8.00
CA ALA A 141 -1.37 -14.90 -6.80
C ALA A 141 -1.54 -16.12 -5.89
N LEU A 142 -1.70 -17.32 -6.45
CA LEU A 142 -1.76 -18.56 -5.68
C LEU A 142 -0.43 -18.85 -4.97
N VAL A 143 0.69 -18.80 -5.70
CA VAL A 143 2.03 -19.01 -5.11
C VAL A 143 2.32 -18.00 -4.01
N GLU A 144 2.04 -16.72 -4.25
CA GLU A 144 2.24 -15.67 -3.26
C GLU A 144 1.31 -15.85 -2.03
N SER A 145 0.10 -16.39 -2.22
CA SER A 145 -0.81 -16.66 -1.10
C SER A 145 -0.30 -17.80 -0.23
N ILE A 146 0.19 -18.88 -0.85
CA ILE A 146 0.83 -20.00 -0.13
C ILE A 146 2.07 -19.49 0.61
N ALA A 147 2.89 -18.65 -0.02
CA ALA A 147 4.08 -18.08 0.59
C ALA A 147 3.77 -17.20 1.81
N VAL A 148 2.72 -16.37 1.73
CA VAL A 148 2.27 -15.55 2.88
C VAL A 148 1.78 -16.42 4.02
N VAL A 149 1.00 -17.48 3.76
CA VAL A 149 0.52 -18.39 4.80
C VAL A 149 1.69 -19.11 5.46
N LEU A 150 2.55 -19.77 4.69
CA LEU A 150 3.69 -20.52 5.23
C LEU A 150 4.68 -19.63 5.98
N GLY A 151 5.01 -18.46 5.42
CA GLY A 151 5.87 -17.48 6.09
C GLY A 151 5.28 -16.97 7.40
N SER A 152 3.98 -16.65 7.42
CA SER A 152 3.30 -16.17 8.64
C SER A 152 3.22 -17.24 9.71
N THR A 153 2.91 -18.48 9.33
CA THR A 153 2.92 -19.63 10.25
C THR A 153 4.31 -19.85 10.86
N LEU A 154 5.37 -19.78 10.04
CA LEU A 154 6.74 -19.87 10.53
C LEU A 154 7.08 -18.74 11.50
N SER A 155 6.72 -17.50 11.16
CA SER A 155 6.94 -16.33 12.02
C SER A 155 6.26 -16.47 13.37
N ILE A 156 5.00 -16.88 13.38
CA ILE A 156 4.23 -17.06 14.62
C ILE A 156 4.86 -18.19 15.45
N GLY A 157 5.20 -19.33 14.84
CA GLY A 157 5.87 -20.43 15.52
C GLY A 157 7.21 -20.02 16.15
N LEU A 158 8.05 -19.29 15.41
CA LEU A 158 9.33 -18.78 15.92
C LEU A 158 9.15 -17.74 17.03
N ALA A 159 8.15 -16.85 16.91
CA ALA A 159 7.82 -15.88 17.94
C ALA A 159 7.42 -16.59 19.25
N LEU A 160 6.57 -17.61 19.17
CA LEU A 160 6.08 -18.37 20.33
C LEU A 160 7.18 -19.16 21.05
N VAL A 161 8.24 -19.57 20.35
CA VAL A 161 9.41 -20.26 20.94
C VAL A 161 10.47 -19.25 21.44
N GLY A 162 10.20 -17.94 21.32
CA GLY A 162 11.09 -16.90 21.85
C GLY A 162 12.27 -16.54 20.93
N ALA A 163 12.16 -16.78 19.62
CA ALA A 163 13.21 -16.41 18.65
C ALA A 163 13.36 -14.88 18.44
N GLY A 164 12.53 -14.07 19.11
CA GLY A 164 12.61 -12.62 19.11
C GLY A 164 12.53 -12.02 17.70
N PRO A 165 13.39 -11.04 17.35
CA PRO A 165 13.37 -10.34 16.06
C PRO A 165 13.51 -11.27 14.83
N VAL A 166 14.13 -12.45 15.00
CA VAL A 166 14.37 -13.41 13.92
C VAL A 166 13.05 -13.92 13.32
N ALA A 167 11.99 -14.00 14.12
CA ALA A 167 10.67 -14.46 13.66
C ALA A 167 10.17 -13.67 12.43
N MET A 168 10.22 -12.35 12.48
CA MET A 168 9.75 -11.48 11.40
C MET A 168 10.66 -11.51 10.17
N VAL A 169 11.98 -11.65 10.36
CA VAL A 169 12.91 -11.77 9.23
C VAL A 169 12.76 -13.13 8.54
N ALA A 170 12.59 -14.21 9.32
CA ALA A 170 12.32 -15.54 8.82
C ALA A 170 11.01 -15.60 8.02
N GLN A 171 9.98 -14.83 8.40
CA GLN A 171 8.76 -14.67 7.62
C GLN A 171 9.05 -14.25 6.17
N VAL A 172 9.87 -13.20 6.01
CA VAL A 172 10.20 -12.63 4.70
C VAL A 172 11.09 -13.56 3.90
N VAL A 173 12.10 -14.17 4.54
CA VAL A 173 12.99 -15.13 3.87
C VAL A 173 12.22 -16.36 3.39
N ALA A 174 11.37 -16.95 4.25
CA ALA A 174 10.53 -18.09 3.90
C ALA A 174 9.55 -17.75 2.77
N LEU A 175 8.94 -16.56 2.81
CA LEU A 175 8.08 -16.08 1.72
C LEU A 175 8.82 -16.09 0.38
N TRP A 176 10.05 -15.56 0.32
CA TRP A 176 10.83 -15.52 -0.92
C TRP A 176 11.33 -16.90 -1.37
N ILE A 177 11.63 -17.80 -0.44
CA ILE A 177 11.95 -19.20 -0.76
C ILE A 177 10.75 -19.87 -1.41
N VAL A 178 9.55 -19.78 -0.81
CA VAL A 178 8.34 -20.41 -1.33
C VAL A 178 7.94 -19.82 -2.68
N ILE A 179 8.03 -18.49 -2.86
CA ILE A 179 7.80 -17.86 -4.16
C ILE A 179 8.79 -18.40 -5.20
N THR A 180 10.07 -18.50 -4.85
CA THR A 180 11.11 -19.01 -5.75
C THR A 180 10.83 -20.43 -6.20
N VAL A 181 10.58 -21.33 -5.25
CA VAL A 181 10.24 -22.73 -5.55
C VAL A 181 8.97 -22.80 -6.41
N GLY A 182 7.90 -22.10 -6.01
CA GLY A 182 6.64 -22.12 -6.74
C GLY A 182 6.77 -21.61 -8.18
N VAL A 183 7.48 -20.50 -8.40
CA VAL A 183 7.68 -19.93 -9.73
C VAL A 183 8.58 -20.81 -10.60
N VAL A 184 9.66 -21.37 -10.05
CA VAL A 184 10.58 -22.25 -10.81
C VAL A 184 9.88 -23.56 -11.23
N VAL A 185 8.97 -24.08 -10.40
CA VAL A 185 8.15 -25.25 -10.73
C VAL A 185 7.14 -24.91 -11.84
N LEU A 186 6.45 -23.77 -11.75
CA LEU A 186 5.43 -23.37 -12.71
C LEU A 186 6.01 -22.87 -14.04
N ARG A 187 7.19 -22.27 -14.02
CA ARG A 187 7.80 -21.62 -15.18
C ARG A 187 9.30 -21.93 -15.22
N ARG A 188 9.72 -22.56 -16.31
CA ARG A 188 11.15 -22.75 -16.59
C ARG A 188 11.85 -21.39 -16.65
N VAL A 189 12.90 -21.27 -15.85
CA VAL A 189 13.82 -20.13 -15.87
C VAL A 189 14.46 -20.01 -17.27
N PRO A 190 14.58 -18.81 -17.86
CA PRO A 190 15.25 -18.62 -19.14
C PRO A 190 16.70 -19.16 -19.10
N ARG A 191 17.05 -20.04 -20.05
CA ARG A 191 18.38 -20.63 -20.20
C ARG A 191 18.87 -20.49 -21.64
N GLY A 192 20.18 -20.46 -21.84
CA GLY A 192 20.81 -20.35 -23.16
C GLY A 192 21.89 -19.27 -23.23
N THR A 193 22.26 -18.89 -24.46
CA THR A 193 23.16 -17.77 -24.73
C THR A 193 22.43 -16.44 -24.51
N ALA A 194 23.08 -15.51 -23.81
CA ALA A 194 22.53 -14.19 -23.58
C ALA A 194 22.90 -13.28 -24.75
N ALA A 195 21.96 -12.44 -25.18
CA ALA A 195 22.24 -11.37 -26.12
C ALA A 195 23.36 -10.46 -25.59
N PRO A 196 24.22 -9.90 -26.47
CA PRO A 196 25.22 -8.93 -26.04
C PRO A 196 24.54 -7.71 -25.41
N TRP A 197 25.20 -7.10 -24.42
CA TRP A 197 24.65 -5.95 -23.69
C TRP A 197 24.18 -4.81 -24.60
N ARG A 198 24.83 -4.62 -25.76
CA ARG A 198 24.44 -3.63 -26.78
C ARG A 198 22.98 -3.79 -27.25
N SER A 199 22.49 -5.02 -27.39
CA SER A 199 21.11 -5.32 -27.81
C SER A 199 20.08 -5.03 -26.72
N VAL A 200 20.49 -5.03 -25.46
CA VAL A 200 19.63 -4.74 -24.30
C VAL A 200 19.75 -3.28 -23.84
N ARG A 201 20.82 -2.58 -24.24
CA ARG A 201 21.13 -1.19 -23.85
C ARG A 201 20.01 -0.20 -24.20
N THR A 202 19.38 -0.36 -25.35
CA THR A 202 18.23 0.47 -25.77
C THR A 202 17.04 0.31 -24.83
N MET A 203 16.85 -0.88 -24.26
CA MET A 203 15.83 -1.18 -23.26
C MET A 203 16.28 -0.79 -21.84
N ALA A 204 17.59 -0.68 -21.61
CA ALA A 204 18.18 -0.33 -20.33
C ALA A 204 17.87 1.12 -19.90
N ALA A 205 17.57 2.03 -20.83
CA ALA A 205 17.10 3.38 -20.49
C ALA A 205 15.77 3.34 -19.74
N LEU A 206 14.78 2.60 -20.26
CA LEU A 206 13.52 2.36 -19.55
C LEU A 206 13.77 1.67 -18.21
N ALA A 207 14.66 0.68 -18.18
CA ALA A 207 14.96 -0.02 -16.95
C ALA A 207 15.55 0.91 -15.88
N ARG A 208 16.51 1.76 -16.27
CA ARG A 208 17.13 2.78 -15.41
C ARG A 208 16.09 3.75 -14.89
N ASP A 209 15.26 4.31 -15.75
CA ASP A 209 14.29 5.34 -15.37
C ASP A 209 13.25 4.76 -14.40
N VAL A 210 12.76 3.53 -14.63
CA VAL A 210 11.87 2.83 -13.71
C VAL A 210 12.56 2.57 -12.36
N SER A 211 13.79 2.06 -12.38
CA SER A 211 14.56 1.79 -11.17
C SER A 211 14.84 3.05 -10.34
N LEU A 212 15.16 4.18 -10.99
CA LEU A 212 15.37 5.46 -10.31
C LEU A 212 14.09 5.95 -9.62
N VAL A 213 12.95 5.87 -10.29
CA VAL A 213 11.65 6.23 -9.70
C VAL A 213 11.32 5.35 -8.50
N GLN A 214 11.59 4.04 -8.59
CA GLN A 214 11.39 3.13 -7.47
C GLN A 214 12.34 3.41 -6.30
N LEU A 215 13.59 3.79 -6.57
CA LEU A 215 14.56 4.17 -5.54
C LEU A 215 14.15 5.45 -4.81
N VAL A 216 13.71 6.50 -5.53
CA VAL A 216 13.20 7.72 -4.91
C VAL A 216 11.97 7.40 -4.04
N SER A 217 11.07 6.56 -4.56
CA SER A 217 9.87 6.15 -3.84
C SER A 217 10.17 5.26 -2.63
N LEU A 218 11.29 4.53 -2.65
CA LEU A 218 11.79 3.72 -1.54
C LEU A 218 12.27 4.62 -0.39
N VAL A 219 13.16 5.57 -0.68
CA VAL A 219 13.70 6.49 0.34
C VAL A 219 12.57 7.24 1.03
N ALA A 220 11.57 7.68 0.27
CA ALA A 220 10.37 8.31 0.78
C ALA A 220 9.54 7.45 1.74
N ARG A 221 9.42 6.13 1.48
CA ARG A 221 8.51 5.22 2.20
C ARG A 221 9.14 4.48 3.38
N ALA A 222 10.46 4.34 3.36
CA ALA A 222 11.20 3.62 4.40
C ALA A 222 12.09 4.53 5.25
N GLY A 223 12.33 5.77 4.78
CA GLY A 223 13.22 6.71 5.45
C GLY A 223 12.75 7.11 6.85
N ASP A 224 11.44 7.22 7.06
CA ASP A 224 10.84 7.53 8.36
C ASP A 224 11.18 6.45 9.41
N ARG A 225 11.03 5.16 9.06
CA ARG A 225 11.30 4.04 9.97
C ARG A 225 12.77 3.96 10.35
N VAL A 226 13.65 4.13 9.37
CA VAL A 226 15.11 4.13 9.59
C VAL A 226 15.53 5.33 10.43
N LEU A 227 14.94 6.50 10.18
CA LEU A 227 15.19 7.72 10.95
C LEU A 227 14.79 7.55 12.42
N VAL A 228 13.59 7.02 12.69
CA VAL A 228 13.13 6.80 14.08
C VAL A 228 14.01 5.78 14.79
N ALA A 229 14.36 4.68 14.13
CA ALA A 229 15.23 3.65 14.71
C ALA A 229 16.62 4.18 15.05
N ALA A 230 17.19 5.02 14.18
CA ALA A 230 18.53 5.59 14.38
C ALA A 230 18.58 6.65 15.48
N LEU A 231 17.53 7.46 15.63
CA LEU A 231 17.52 8.60 16.56
C LEU A 231 16.91 8.28 17.93
N PHE A 232 15.89 7.44 17.98
CA PHE A 232 15.11 7.16 19.20
C PHE A 232 15.17 5.70 19.64
N GLY A 233 15.94 4.88 18.92
CA GLY A 233 16.15 3.47 19.23
C GLY A 233 15.02 2.54 18.75
N PRO A 234 15.19 1.23 18.99
CA PRO A 234 14.28 0.21 18.45
C PRO A 234 12.84 0.31 18.98
N ALA A 235 12.64 0.48 20.29
CA ALA A 235 11.30 0.59 20.88
C ALA A 235 10.45 1.67 20.20
N ALA A 236 11.00 2.89 20.07
CA ALA A 236 10.33 4.01 19.44
C ALA A 236 10.02 3.73 17.95
N SER A 237 10.92 3.04 17.25
CA SER A 237 10.68 2.58 15.87
C SER A 237 9.52 1.58 15.81
N GLY A 238 9.45 0.63 16.73
CA GLY A 238 8.33 -0.32 16.83
C GLY A 238 6.99 0.40 17.00
N LEU A 239 6.92 1.34 17.96
CA LEU A 239 5.73 2.15 18.21
C LEU A 239 5.32 3.00 16.99
N TRP A 240 6.30 3.62 16.33
CA TRP A 240 6.08 4.40 15.11
C TRP A 240 5.53 3.54 13.98
N VAL A 241 6.14 2.39 13.72
CA VAL A 241 5.74 1.48 12.63
C VAL A 241 4.31 1.00 12.84
N GLN A 242 3.91 0.61 14.06
CA GLN A 242 2.54 0.19 14.31
C GLN A 242 1.54 1.34 14.17
N ALA A 243 1.86 2.53 14.67
CA ALA A 243 0.99 3.69 14.54
C ALA A 243 0.78 4.08 13.06
N VAL A 244 1.85 4.10 12.27
CA VAL A 244 1.78 4.36 10.82
C VAL A 244 1.00 3.25 10.12
N GLN A 245 1.21 1.98 10.46
CA GLN A 245 0.50 0.86 9.84
C GLN A 245 -1.02 0.91 10.09
N LEU A 246 -1.45 1.24 11.31
CA LEU A 246 -2.86 1.42 11.64
C LEU A 246 -3.50 2.57 10.84
N MET A 247 -2.74 3.65 10.59
CA MET A 247 -3.19 4.76 9.75
C MET A 247 -3.28 4.37 8.26
N THR A 248 -2.27 3.68 7.72
CA THR A 248 -2.19 3.40 6.28
C THR A 248 -3.13 2.28 5.84
N LEU A 249 -3.43 1.31 6.69
CA LEU A 249 -4.28 0.16 6.37
C LEU A 249 -5.64 0.56 5.73
N PRO A 250 -6.47 1.42 6.35
CA PRO A 250 -7.73 1.84 5.73
C PRO A 250 -7.50 2.70 4.47
N LEU A 251 -6.46 3.53 4.45
CA LEU A 251 -6.13 4.38 3.29
C LEU A 251 -5.80 3.57 2.05
N ASP A 252 -4.97 2.53 2.20
CA ASP A 252 -4.56 1.68 1.08
C ASP A 252 -5.74 0.88 0.52
N GLN A 253 -6.61 0.37 1.40
CA GLN A 253 -7.80 -0.39 0.98
C GLN A 253 -8.80 0.49 0.23
N ILE A 254 -9.11 1.67 0.78
CA ILE A 254 -10.01 2.64 0.15
C ILE A 254 -9.38 3.18 -1.14
N GLY A 255 -8.11 3.57 -1.09
CA GLY A 255 -7.36 4.08 -2.23
C GLY A 255 -7.38 3.10 -3.40
N ALA A 256 -7.03 1.84 -3.16
CA ALA A 256 -7.03 0.80 -4.19
C ALA A 256 -8.44 0.55 -4.76
N ALA A 257 -9.48 0.55 -3.91
CA ALA A 257 -10.86 0.35 -4.35
C ALA A 257 -11.37 1.51 -5.22
N VAL A 258 -11.15 2.74 -4.78
CA VAL A 258 -11.65 3.93 -5.49
C VAL A 258 -10.86 4.17 -6.77
N GLN A 259 -9.52 4.01 -6.76
CA GLN A 259 -8.67 4.22 -7.94
C GLN A 259 -9.14 3.40 -9.15
N ARG A 260 -9.53 2.13 -8.94
CA ARG A 260 -9.99 1.21 -10.00
C ARG A 260 -11.21 1.71 -10.75
N ILE A 261 -12.05 2.51 -10.10
CA ILE A 261 -13.29 3.04 -10.68
C ILE A 261 -13.07 4.47 -11.15
N ALA A 262 -12.37 5.28 -10.34
CA ALA A 262 -12.18 6.70 -10.54
C ALA A 262 -11.35 7.03 -11.78
N VAL A 263 -10.21 6.34 -11.96
CA VAL A 263 -9.30 6.65 -13.08
C VAL A 263 -9.97 6.38 -14.43
N PRO A 264 -10.58 5.20 -14.69
CA PRO A 264 -11.29 4.97 -15.95
C PRO A 264 -12.51 5.87 -16.12
N ALA A 265 -13.23 6.18 -15.03
CA ALA A 265 -14.37 7.09 -15.09
C ALA A 265 -13.96 8.53 -15.42
N MET A 266 -12.72 8.95 -15.23
CA MET A 266 -12.28 10.31 -15.58
C MET A 266 -11.50 10.38 -16.90
N ALA A 267 -11.13 9.24 -17.49
CA ALA A 267 -10.31 9.21 -18.69
C ALA A 267 -11.11 9.63 -19.93
N GLY A 268 -10.53 10.52 -20.75
CA GLY A 268 -11.05 10.88 -22.08
C GLY A 268 -12.37 11.65 -22.11
N VAL A 269 -12.81 12.23 -20.98
CA VAL A 269 -14.04 13.04 -20.91
C VAL A 269 -13.74 14.53 -21.00
N ASP A 270 -14.71 15.30 -21.49
CA ASP A 270 -14.61 16.76 -21.59
C ASP A 270 -14.38 17.43 -20.23
N ALA A 271 -13.78 18.63 -20.25
CA ALA A 271 -13.36 19.35 -19.05
C ALA A 271 -14.48 19.59 -18.02
N VAL A 272 -15.72 19.83 -18.48
CA VAL A 272 -16.89 20.04 -17.61
C VAL A 272 -17.26 18.75 -16.87
N VAL A 273 -17.35 17.63 -17.59
CA VAL A 273 -17.66 16.31 -17.03
C VAL A 273 -16.53 15.85 -16.11
N LEU A 274 -15.27 16.09 -16.50
CA LEU A 274 -14.10 15.77 -15.69
C LEU A 274 -14.15 16.50 -14.35
N ARG A 275 -14.50 17.80 -14.35
CA ARG A 275 -14.65 18.59 -13.12
C ARG A 275 -15.72 18.02 -12.21
N GLU A 276 -16.87 17.65 -12.75
CA GLU A 276 -17.96 17.06 -11.95
C GLU A 276 -17.57 15.71 -11.35
N ARG A 277 -16.98 14.82 -12.16
CA ARG A 277 -16.50 13.50 -11.70
C ARG A 277 -15.40 13.64 -10.66
N PHE A 278 -14.51 14.61 -10.81
CA PHE A 278 -13.47 14.91 -9.83
C PHE A 278 -14.03 15.42 -8.50
N ARG A 279 -15.03 16.31 -8.50
CA ARG A 279 -15.70 16.75 -7.26
C ARG A 279 -16.34 15.58 -6.53
N ARG A 280 -17.06 14.70 -7.25
CA ARG A 280 -17.65 13.48 -6.67
C ARG A 280 -16.59 12.54 -6.10
N LEU A 281 -15.47 12.40 -6.80
CA LEU A 281 -14.33 11.61 -6.36
C LEU A 281 -13.76 12.12 -5.03
N VAL A 282 -13.50 13.44 -4.92
CA VAL A 282 -13.02 14.07 -3.69
C VAL A 282 -13.99 13.79 -2.54
N GLY A 283 -15.29 13.99 -2.76
CA GLY A 283 -16.31 13.71 -1.76
C GLY A 283 -16.36 12.23 -1.37
N THR A 284 -16.29 11.30 -2.32
CA THR A 284 -16.33 9.86 -2.04
C THR A 284 -15.12 9.38 -1.25
N VAL A 285 -13.91 9.81 -1.63
CA VAL A 285 -12.68 9.40 -0.95
C VAL A 285 -12.66 9.91 0.49
N THR A 286 -12.99 11.18 0.69
CA THR A 286 -13.01 11.76 2.03
C THR A 286 -14.12 11.16 2.89
N LEU A 287 -15.30 10.91 2.33
CA LEU A 287 -16.42 10.28 3.03
C LEU A 287 -16.10 8.85 3.49
N LEU A 288 -15.30 8.11 2.72
CA LEU A 288 -14.87 6.76 3.10
C LEU A 288 -13.71 6.78 4.09
N ALA A 289 -12.72 7.66 3.89
CA ALA A 289 -11.47 7.63 4.64
C ALA A 289 -11.55 8.39 5.98
N TRP A 290 -12.10 9.59 6.00
CA TRP A 290 -12.03 10.48 7.17
C TRP A 290 -12.76 9.94 8.40
N PRO A 291 -13.99 9.38 8.31
CA PRO A 291 -14.66 8.84 9.48
C PRO A 291 -13.87 7.69 10.12
N VAL A 292 -13.33 6.78 9.29
CA VAL A 292 -12.53 5.64 9.77
C VAL A 292 -11.26 6.12 10.48
N LEU A 293 -10.54 7.06 9.87
CA LEU A 293 -9.33 7.65 10.45
C LEU A 293 -9.61 8.42 11.74
N ALA A 294 -10.71 9.16 11.81
CA ALA A 294 -11.07 9.90 13.01
C ALA A 294 -11.45 8.97 14.17
N VAL A 295 -12.19 7.89 13.90
CA VAL A 295 -12.47 6.85 14.90
C VAL A 295 -11.16 6.21 15.39
N LEU A 296 -10.22 5.92 14.49
CA LEU A 296 -8.88 5.42 14.88
C LEU A 296 -8.12 6.41 15.77
N GLY A 297 -8.23 7.72 15.54
CA GLY A 297 -7.62 8.74 16.38
C GLY A 297 -8.26 8.84 17.78
N VAL A 298 -9.59 8.87 17.84
CA VAL A 298 -10.35 9.01 19.11
C VAL A 298 -10.25 7.75 19.98
N LEU A 299 -10.26 6.58 19.34
CA LEU A 299 -10.16 5.28 20.00
C LEU A 299 -8.73 4.72 19.98
N ALA A 300 -7.72 5.55 19.75
CA ALA A 300 -6.33 5.12 19.62
C ALA A 300 -5.86 4.24 20.80
N GLY A 301 -6.09 4.69 22.03
CA GLY A 301 -5.73 3.93 23.25
C GLY A 301 -6.39 2.55 23.31
N PRO A 302 -7.73 2.47 23.34
CA PRO A 302 -8.45 1.19 23.36
C PRO A 302 -8.11 0.26 22.19
N ILE A 303 -7.97 0.79 20.98
CA ILE A 303 -7.63 -0.01 19.79
C ILE A 303 -6.23 -0.59 19.92
N VAL A 304 -5.24 0.22 20.31
CA VAL A 304 -3.85 -0.24 20.48
C VAL A 304 -3.74 -1.25 21.61
N HIS A 305 -4.41 -1.02 22.74
CA HIS A 305 -4.47 -1.99 23.84
C HIS A 305 -5.12 -3.31 23.39
N LEU A 306 -6.28 -3.25 22.72
CA LEU A 306 -7.00 -4.43 22.24
C LEU A 306 -6.21 -5.21 21.19
N LEU A 307 -5.46 -4.54 20.33
CA LEU A 307 -4.70 -5.21 19.27
C LEU A 307 -3.33 -5.69 19.77
N PHE A 308 -2.59 -4.85 20.49
CA PHE A 308 -1.18 -5.09 20.76
C PHE A 308 -0.84 -5.21 22.26
N GLY A 309 -1.68 -4.69 23.16
CA GLY A 309 -1.46 -4.71 24.61
C GLY A 309 -0.84 -3.42 25.15
N ASP A 310 -0.52 -3.42 26.45
CA ASP A 310 -0.11 -2.22 27.20
C ASP A 310 1.25 -1.66 26.78
N ASP A 311 2.21 -2.53 26.44
CA ASP A 311 3.55 -2.13 25.99
C ASP A 311 3.53 -1.25 24.72
N TRP A 312 2.41 -1.26 24.01
CA TRP A 312 2.23 -0.55 22.75
C TRP A 312 1.54 0.80 22.87
N LEU A 313 1.10 1.20 24.07
CA LEU A 313 0.33 2.44 24.30
C LEU A 313 1.06 3.70 23.82
N GLY A 314 2.39 3.69 23.74
CA GLY A 314 3.15 4.77 23.10
C GLY A 314 2.77 5.02 21.63
N SER A 315 2.32 3.98 20.90
CA SER A 315 1.79 4.08 19.54
C SER A 315 0.46 4.85 19.51
N ALA A 316 -0.36 4.69 20.55
CA ALA A 316 -1.64 5.37 20.65
C ALA A 316 -1.48 6.89 20.75
N ALA A 317 -0.40 7.38 21.37
CA ALA A 317 -0.10 8.80 21.45
C ALA A 317 0.28 9.42 20.09
N LEU A 318 0.81 8.61 19.16
CA LEU A 318 1.20 9.07 17.82
C LEU A 318 0.01 9.13 16.85
N LEU A 319 -0.97 8.25 17.04
CA LEU A 319 -2.10 8.07 16.14
C LEU A 319 -2.89 9.36 15.84
N PRO A 320 -3.28 10.21 16.82
CA PRO A 320 -4.05 11.42 16.54
C PRO A 320 -3.40 12.35 15.50
N SER A 321 -2.09 12.55 15.59
CA SER A 321 -1.34 13.35 14.61
C SER A 321 -1.25 12.64 13.26
N LEU A 322 -0.96 11.33 13.27
CA LEU A 322 -0.86 10.55 12.04
C LEU A 322 -2.19 10.48 11.29
N VAL A 323 -3.33 10.27 11.95
CA VAL A 323 -4.63 10.21 11.26
C VAL A 323 -5.02 11.53 10.60
N VAL A 324 -4.56 12.68 11.12
CA VAL A 324 -4.68 13.98 10.44
C VAL A 324 -3.86 13.99 9.16
N ALA A 325 -2.60 13.51 9.20
CA ALA A 325 -1.78 13.32 8.02
C ALA A 325 -2.47 12.38 7.00
N GLY A 326 -3.06 11.29 7.47
CA GLY A 326 -3.82 10.34 6.68
C GLY A 326 -5.04 10.97 6.00
N GLY A 327 -5.77 11.84 6.71
CA GLY A 327 -6.90 12.59 6.16
C GLY A 327 -6.47 13.51 5.00
N ALA A 328 -5.33 14.19 5.15
CA ALA A 328 -4.73 14.99 4.08
C ALA A 328 -4.25 14.13 2.89
N GLN A 329 -3.66 12.95 3.16
CA GLN A 329 -3.26 12.01 2.11
C GLN A 329 -4.44 11.47 1.30
N ALA A 330 -5.59 11.23 1.93
CA ALA A 330 -6.81 10.83 1.23
C ALA A 330 -7.22 11.88 0.17
N LEU A 331 -7.10 13.17 0.48
CA LEU A 331 -7.29 14.25 -0.49
C LEU A 331 -6.20 14.23 -1.58
N GLY A 332 -4.95 13.96 -1.21
CA GLY A 332 -3.84 13.79 -2.16
C GLY A 332 -4.07 12.70 -3.20
N PHE A 333 -4.73 11.60 -2.85
CA PHE A 333 -5.08 10.53 -3.79
C PHE A 333 -5.97 11.03 -4.94
N ALA A 334 -6.95 11.88 -4.64
CA ALA A 334 -7.80 12.44 -5.68
C ALA A 334 -6.99 13.26 -6.69
N ALA A 335 -6.05 14.09 -6.22
CA ALA A 335 -5.15 14.85 -7.09
C ALA A 335 -4.27 13.93 -7.96
N VAL A 336 -3.73 12.86 -7.39
CA VAL A 336 -2.97 11.83 -8.14
C VAL A 336 -3.81 11.20 -9.24
N TRP A 337 -5.02 10.73 -8.93
CA TRP A 337 -5.87 10.09 -9.93
C TRP A 337 -6.32 11.05 -11.02
N TYR A 338 -6.47 12.35 -10.70
CA TYR A 338 -6.70 13.39 -11.69
C TYR A 338 -5.52 13.56 -12.66
N PHE A 339 -4.28 13.58 -12.16
CA PHE A 339 -3.10 13.62 -13.04
C PHE A 339 -3.06 12.44 -14.01
N ILE A 340 -3.33 11.24 -13.50
CA ILE A 340 -3.34 10.01 -14.31
C ILE A 340 -4.44 10.08 -15.36
N ALA A 341 -5.69 10.36 -14.96
CA ALA A 341 -6.83 10.35 -15.87
C ALA A 341 -6.77 11.46 -16.93
N SER A 342 -6.14 12.60 -16.60
CA SER A 342 -5.95 13.72 -17.55
C SER A 342 -4.69 13.62 -18.41
N GLY A 343 -3.94 12.51 -18.36
CA GLY A 343 -2.73 12.31 -19.15
C GLY A 343 -1.53 13.17 -18.72
N ARG A 344 -1.54 13.71 -17.49
CA ARG A 344 -0.52 14.64 -16.95
C ARG A 344 0.47 13.95 -16.00
N ALA A 345 0.80 12.69 -16.25
CA ALA A 345 1.69 11.89 -15.41
C ALA A 345 3.07 12.53 -15.19
N GLY A 346 3.65 13.17 -16.20
CA GLY A 346 4.94 13.89 -16.05
C GLY A 346 4.87 15.04 -15.02
N ARG A 347 3.71 15.69 -14.89
CA ARG A 347 3.50 16.74 -13.90
C ARG A 347 3.36 16.18 -12.49
N GLN A 348 2.73 15.00 -12.35
CA GLN A 348 2.68 14.27 -11.09
C GLN A 348 4.08 13.87 -10.61
N VAL A 349 4.95 13.43 -11.51
CA VAL A 349 6.35 13.08 -11.16
C VAL A 349 7.09 14.31 -10.63
N ARG A 350 6.99 15.46 -11.33
CA ARG A 350 7.59 16.72 -10.84
C ARG A 350 7.02 17.15 -9.49
N TRP A 351 5.72 16.99 -9.28
CA TRP A 351 5.08 17.26 -8.01
C TRP A 351 5.63 16.37 -6.89
N ALA A 352 5.73 15.06 -7.13
CA ALA A 352 6.29 14.11 -6.18
C ALA A 352 7.76 14.44 -5.82
N LEU A 353 8.58 14.84 -6.82
CA LEU A 353 9.97 15.24 -6.59
C LEU A 353 10.11 16.48 -5.69
N VAL A 354 9.09 17.34 -5.62
CA VAL A 354 9.08 18.50 -4.71
C VAL A 354 8.50 18.13 -3.35
N THR A 355 7.42 17.35 -3.31
CA THR A 355 6.72 17.04 -2.05
C THR A 355 7.46 16.05 -1.17
N GLN A 356 8.12 15.05 -1.76
CA GLN A 356 8.79 14.00 -0.99
C GLN A 356 9.92 14.57 -0.10
N PRO A 357 10.82 15.45 -0.60
CA PRO A 357 11.79 16.13 0.25
C PRO A 357 11.16 17.00 1.34
N VAL A 358 10.03 17.65 1.08
CA VAL A 358 9.32 18.47 2.09
C VAL A 358 8.78 17.58 3.22
N LEU A 359 8.20 16.42 2.90
CA LEU A 359 7.71 15.48 3.91
C LEU A 359 8.86 14.88 4.73
N VAL A 360 9.96 14.49 4.09
CA VAL A 360 11.17 14.01 4.77
C VAL A 360 11.76 15.11 5.64
N GLY A 361 11.86 16.34 5.13
CA GLY A 361 12.34 17.50 5.88
C GLY A 361 11.47 17.81 7.11
N ALA A 362 10.14 17.71 6.97
CA ALA A 362 9.23 17.88 8.10
C ALA A 362 9.43 16.81 9.18
N LEU A 363 9.62 15.54 8.78
CA LEU A 363 9.96 14.47 9.71
C LEU A 363 11.27 14.76 10.44
N VAL A 364 12.31 15.20 9.72
CA VAL A 364 13.62 15.56 10.30
C VAL A 364 13.50 16.74 11.26
N VAL A 365 12.79 17.81 10.89
CA VAL A 365 12.56 18.96 11.79
C VAL A 365 11.78 18.54 13.03
N GLY A 366 10.79 17.66 12.88
CA GLY A 366 9.99 17.13 13.99
C GLY A 366 10.79 16.30 15.00
N THR A 367 11.99 15.80 14.64
CA THR A 367 12.84 15.03 15.56
C THR A 367 13.23 15.82 16.82
N VAL A 368 13.26 17.15 16.74
CA VAL A 368 13.60 18.04 17.87
C VAL A 368 12.63 17.85 19.05
N CYS A 369 11.37 17.51 18.78
CA CYS A 369 10.35 17.28 19.80
C CYS A 369 10.02 15.77 19.97
N GLY A 370 10.95 14.89 19.60
CA GLY A 370 10.77 13.44 19.67
C GLY A 370 9.78 12.87 18.64
N PRO A 371 9.38 11.59 18.80
CA PRO A 371 8.48 10.91 17.87
C PRO A 371 7.10 11.58 17.71
N GLN A 372 6.59 12.21 18.78
CA GLN A 372 5.34 12.99 18.73
C GLN A 372 5.51 14.25 17.86
N GLY A 373 6.64 14.93 17.98
CA GLY A 373 7.02 16.05 17.11
C GLY A 373 7.11 15.66 15.65
N MET A 374 7.70 14.51 15.34
CA MET A 374 7.74 13.96 13.98
C MET A 374 6.35 13.72 13.42
N ALA A 375 5.45 13.10 14.20
CA ALA A 375 4.08 12.84 13.77
C ALA A 375 3.31 14.15 13.52
N ALA A 376 3.45 15.15 14.40
CA ALA A 376 2.82 16.45 14.25
C ALA A 376 3.36 17.23 13.04
N ALA A 377 4.68 17.28 12.87
CA ALA A 377 5.32 17.95 11.73
C ALA A 377 4.91 17.30 10.40
N TYR A 378 4.84 15.96 10.35
CA TYR A 378 4.36 15.23 9.19
C TYR A 378 2.88 15.54 8.88
N ALA A 379 2.03 15.64 9.90
CA ALA A 379 0.63 16.02 9.75
C ALA A 379 0.45 17.43 9.20
N VAL A 380 1.22 18.40 9.73
CA VAL A 380 1.23 19.78 9.26
C VAL A 380 1.70 19.84 7.81
N ALA A 381 2.79 19.15 7.47
CA ALA A 381 3.32 19.13 6.11
C ALA A 381 2.33 18.50 5.12
N CYS A 382 1.73 17.35 5.46
CA CYS A 382 0.70 16.71 4.62
C CYS A 382 -0.48 17.66 4.39
N SER A 383 -0.98 18.30 5.45
CA SER A 383 -2.12 19.22 5.39
C SER A 383 -1.82 20.47 4.58
N GLY A 384 -0.64 21.07 4.78
CA GLY A 384 -0.18 22.25 4.06
C GLY A 384 0.04 21.98 2.57
N LEU A 385 0.42 20.77 2.19
CA LEU A 385 0.63 20.37 0.80
C LEU A 385 -0.66 20.06 0.03
N VAL A 386 -1.82 19.92 0.70
CA VAL A 386 -3.10 19.65 0.03
C VAL A 386 -3.41 20.77 -0.98
N VAL A 387 -3.48 22.02 -0.54
CA VAL A 387 -3.86 23.15 -1.41
C VAL A 387 -2.91 23.28 -2.61
N PRO A 388 -1.57 23.31 -2.44
CA PRO A 388 -0.62 23.26 -3.54
C PRO A 388 -0.83 22.05 -4.48
N ALA A 389 -1.05 20.84 -3.96
CA ALA A 389 -1.26 19.65 -4.78
C ALA A 389 -2.47 19.82 -5.71
N PHE A 390 -3.57 20.37 -5.19
CA PHE A 390 -4.76 20.65 -5.99
C PHE A 390 -4.52 21.77 -7.00
N LEU A 391 -3.86 22.87 -6.63
CA LEU A 391 -3.52 23.95 -7.57
C LEU A 391 -2.64 23.44 -8.72
N VAL A 392 -1.66 22.59 -8.41
CA VAL A 392 -0.81 21.97 -9.43
C VAL A 392 -1.59 20.95 -10.26
N ALA A 393 -2.48 20.15 -9.67
CA ALA A 393 -3.33 19.23 -10.42
C ALA A 393 -4.26 19.96 -11.39
N THR A 394 -4.82 21.10 -10.97
CA THR A 394 -5.91 21.78 -11.65
C THR A 394 -5.50 22.97 -12.53
N LYS A 395 -4.24 23.41 -12.49
CA LYS A 395 -3.76 24.48 -13.37
C LYS A 395 -3.96 24.09 -14.83
N GLY A 396 -4.79 24.87 -15.53
CA GLY A 396 -5.17 24.66 -16.94
C GLY A 396 -6.49 23.89 -17.15
N SER A 397 -7.24 23.57 -16.10
CA SER A 397 -8.56 22.88 -16.20
C SER A 397 -9.76 23.69 -15.71
N GLY A 398 -9.52 24.94 -15.31
CA GLY A 398 -10.52 25.92 -14.86
C GLY A 398 -11.18 25.59 -13.50
N LEU A 399 -10.76 24.52 -12.84
CA LEU A 399 -11.21 24.14 -11.49
C LEU A 399 -10.78 25.21 -10.47
N ARG A 400 -11.65 25.52 -9.52
CA ARG A 400 -11.43 26.52 -8.46
C ARG A 400 -11.30 25.83 -7.10
N LEU A 401 -10.69 26.49 -6.11
CA LEU A 401 -10.58 25.98 -4.73
C LEU A 401 -11.93 25.61 -4.09
N ARG A 402 -13.02 26.28 -4.48
CA ARG A 402 -14.38 25.91 -4.05
C ARG A 402 -14.81 24.50 -4.46
N ASP A 403 -14.17 23.95 -5.51
CA ASP A 403 -14.43 22.61 -6.02
C ASP A 403 -13.79 21.53 -5.13
N LEU A 404 -12.91 21.95 -4.19
CA LEU A 404 -12.37 21.14 -3.11
C LEU A 404 -13.24 21.23 -1.85
N GLY A 405 -13.63 22.44 -1.45
CA GLY A 405 -14.28 22.66 -0.16
C GLY A 405 -15.70 22.08 -0.07
N LEU A 406 -16.51 22.29 -1.12
CA LEU A 406 -17.93 21.88 -1.10
C LEU A 406 -18.11 20.35 -1.00
N PRO A 407 -17.37 19.52 -1.76
CA PRO A 407 -17.52 18.06 -1.69
C PRO A 407 -17.03 17.42 -0.39
N VAL A 408 -16.25 18.13 0.42
CA VAL A 408 -15.72 17.63 1.69
C VAL A 408 -16.71 17.83 2.84
N LEU A 409 -17.69 18.73 2.71
CA LEU A 409 -18.68 19.00 3.76
C LEU A 409 -19.43 17.74 4.26
N PRO A 410 -19.91 16.82 3.39
CA PRO A 410 -20.52 15.57 3.84
C PRO A 410 -19.57 14.70 4.66
N ALA A 411 -18.30 14.64 4.23
CA ALA A 411 -17.27 13.88 4.92
C ALA A 411 -16.94 14.50 6.28
N ALA A 412 -16.82 15.83 6.35
CA ALA A 412 -16.60 16.55 7.60
C ALA A 412 -17.76 16.31 8.58
N ALA A 413 -19.02 16.43 8.14
CA ALA A 413 -20.18 16.17 8.97
C ALA A 413 -20.24 14.72 9.46
N ALA A 414 -20.01 13.74 8.58
CA ALA A 414 -19.97 12.33 8.94
C ALA A 414 -18.83 12.02 9.92
N THR A 415 -17.68 12.68 9.75
CA THR A 415 -16.52 12.55 10.64
C THR A 415 -16.80 13.15 12.01
N SER A 416 -17.38 14.34 12.09
CA SER A 416 -17.79 14.96 13.36
C SER A 416 -18.81 14.10 14.10
N ALA A 417 -19.78 13.51 13.39
CA ALA A 417 -20.74 12.59 13.99
C ALA A 417 -20.08 11.31 14.51
N ALA A 418 -19.17 10.72 13.73
CA ALA A 418 -18.41 9.54 14.14
C ALA A 418 -17.57 9.82 15.40
N VAL A 419 -16.87 10.96 15.44
CA VAL A 419 -16.07 11.40 16.60
C VAL A 419 -16.95 11.60 17.83
N LEU A 420 -18.08 12.31 17.69
CA LEU A 420 -18.99 12.57 18.81
C LEU A 420 -19.55 11.26 19.38
N VAL A 421 -20.04 10.37 18.51
CA VAL A 421 -20.59 9.07 18.93
C VAL A 421 -19.51 8.21 19.57
N SER A 422 -18.31 8.13 18.99
CA SER A 422 -17.21 7.37 19.59
C SER A 422 -16.82 7.92 20.96
N ALA A 423 -16.74 9.25 21.13
CA ALA A 423 -16.39 9.87 22.41
C ALA A 423 -17.46 9.64 23.48
N VAL A 424 -18.74 9.83 23.12
CA VAL A 424 -19.87 9.66 24.05
C VAL A 424 -20.05 8.20 24.44
N VAL A 425 -20.09 7.28 23.48
CA VAL A 425 -20.28 5.85 23.76
C VAL A 425 -19.11 5.33 24.58
N ARG A 426 -17.86 5.72 24.26
CA ARG A 426 -16.69 5.33 25.05
C ARG A 426 -16.80 5.74 26.51
N SER A 427 -17.36 6.90 26.82
CA SER A 427 -17.50 7.37 28.21
C SER A 427 -18.42 6.47 29.07
N GLY A 428 -19.28 5.66 28.43
CA GLY A 428 -20.16 4.70 29.10
C GLY A 428 -19.57 3.30 29.29
N PHE A 429 -18.41 3.00 28.70
CA PHE A 429 -17.72 1.71 28.87
C PHE A 429 -16.54 1.86 29.84
N GLY A 430 -16.47 0.97 30.83
CA GLY A 430 -15.34 0.84 31.75
C GLY A 430 -14.12 0.17 31.09
N ALA A 431 -13.38 -0.63 31.87
CA ALA A 431 -12.16 -1.30 31.41
C ALA A 431 -12.37 -2.47 30.42
N ASP A 432 -13.58 -2.70 29.89
CA ASP A 432 -13.83 -3.77 28.92
C ASP A 432 -13.09 -3.47 27.60
N PRO A 433 -12.06 -4.26 27.22
CA PRO A 433 -11.26 -3.99 26.03
C PRO A 433 -12.03 -4.19 24.73
N ILE A 434 -13.00 -5.10 24.70
CA ILE A 434 -13.73 -5.46 23.48
C ILE A 434 -14.91 -4.50 23.29
N GLY A 435 -15.71 -4.30 24.34
CA GLY A 435 -16.86 -3.40 24.32
C GLY A 435 -16.47 -1.95 24.01
N SER A 436 -15.35 -1.47 24.57
CA SER A 436 -14.84 -0.10 24.37
C SER A 436 -14.32 0.21 22.96
N VAL A 437 -14.17 -0.80 22.09
CA VAL A 437 -13.74 -0.65 20.70
C VAL A 437 -14.87 -0.99 19.73
N LEU A 438 -15.48 -2.17 19.87
CA LEU A 438 -16.46 -2.66 18.90
C LEU A 438 -17.74 -1.84 18.91
N VAL A 439 -18.27 -1.50 20.09
CA VAL A 439 -19.55 -0.77 20.18
C VAL A 439 -19.41 0.68 19.71
N PRO A 440 -18.42 1.48 20.19
CA PRO A 440 -18.18 2.82 19.65
C PRO A 440 -17.85 2.82 18.16
N GLY A 441 -17.10 1.81 17.67
CA GLY A 441 -16.73 1.70 16.26
C GLY A 441 -17.92 1.41 15.34
N ILE A 442 -18.77 0.44 15.70
CA ILE A 442 -19.98 0.09 14.94
C ILE A 442 -20.96 1.27 14.94
N LEU A 443 -21.20 1.89 16.10
CA LEU A 443 -22.11 3.03 16.21
C LEU A 443 -21.58 4.26 15.46
N ALA A 444 -20.27 4.50 15.46
CA ALA A 444 -19.66 5.56 14.68
C ALA A 444 -19.77 5.31 13.17
N ALA A 445 -19.61 4.06 12.71
CA ALA A 445 -19.82 3.70 11.31
C ALA A 445 -21.29 3.90 10.89
N LEU A 446 -22.24 3.50 11.74
CA LEU A 446 -23.67 3.72 11.51
C LEU A 446 -24.02 5.22 11.49
N ALA A 447 -23.49 6.01 12.44
CA ALA A 447 -23.70 7.45 12.49
C ALA A 447 -23.11 8.16 11.27
N ALA A 448 -21.88 7.81 10.88
CA ALA A 448 -21.25 8.31 9.66
C ALA A 448 -22.09 7.98 8.42
N LEU A 449 -22.62 6.75 8.33
CA LEU A 449 -23.49 6.33 7.24
C LEU A 449 -24.81 7.11 7.22
N LEU A 450 -25.48 7.26 8.38
CA LEU A 450 -26.74 8.00 8.48
C LEU A 450 -26.58 9.47 8.09
N VAL A 451 -25.52 10.13 8.58
CA VAL A 451 -25.21 11.52 8.23
C VAL A 451 -24.82 11.64 6.76
N ALA A 452 -24.01 10.70 6.24
CA ALA A 452 -23.69 10.64 4.81
C ALA A 452 -24.95 10.55 3.95
N LEU A 453 -25.93 9.75 4.38
CA LEU A 453 -27.22 9.60 3.71
C LEU A 453 -28.09 10.85 3.80
N VAL A 454 -27.78 11.90 4.58
CA VAL A 454 -28.51 13.18 4.52
C VAL A 454 -28.22 13.91 3.22
N PHE A 455 -27.03 13.72 2.66
CA PHE A 455 -26.58 14.45 1.49
C PHE A 455 -27.16 13.85 0.19
N PRO A 456 -27.83 14.66 -0.66
CA PRO A 456 -28.47 14.19 -1.89
C PRO A 456 -27.50 13.49 -2.86
N ASP A 457 -26.26 13.99 -2.93
CA ASP A 457 -25.21 13.44 -3.77
C ASP A 457 -24.87 11.99 -3.41
N VAL A 458 -24.84 11.67 -2.11
CA VAL A 458 -24.57 10.32 -1.61
C VAL A 458 -25.77 9.39 -1.88
N ARG A 459 -27.00 9.87 -1.65
CA ARG A 459 -28.22 9.11 -1.97
C ARG A 459 -28.31 8.75 -3.45
N SER A 460 -27.88 9.67 -4.32
CA SER A 460 -27.92 9.46 -5.76
C SER A 460 -26.94 8.39 -6.26
N ALA A 461 -25.88 8.13 -5.49
CA ALA A 461 -24.86 7.13 -5.79
C ALA A 461 -25.24 5.70 -5.37
N LEU A 462 -26.26 5.54 -4.51
CA LEU A 462 -26.77 4.22 -4.14
C LEU A 462 -27.38 3.51 -5.35
N PRO A 463 -27.18 2.19 -5.51
CA PRO A 463 -27.77 1.42 -6.59
C PRO A 463 -29.30 1.50 -6.47
N ARG A 464 -29.93 2.37 -7.27
CA ARG A 464 -31.38 2.38 -7.42
C ARG A 464 -31.79 0.97 -7.88
N ARG A 465 -32.76 0.35 -7.21
CA ARG A 465 -33.43 -0.87 -7.71
C ARG A 465 -33.83 -0.60 -9.16
N ARG A 466 -33.06 -1.13 -10.12
CA ARG A 466 -33.43 -1.06 -11.54
C ARG A 466 -34.77 -1.78 -11.64
N ARG A 467 -35.85 -1.03 -11.88
CA ARG A 467 -37.11 -1.63 -12.35
C ARG A 467 -36.73 -2.48 -13.56
N ARG A 468 -37.08 -3.77 -13.53
CA ARG A 468 -36.83 -4.69 -14.65
C ARG A 468 -37.29 -4.00 -15.94
N PRO A 469 -36.48 -3.95 -17.01
CA PRO A 469 -36.97 -3.46 -18.30
C PRO A 469 -38.22 -4.30 -18.67
N PRO A 470 -39.29 -3.67 -19.20
CA PRO A 470 -40.48 -4.40 -19.61
C PRO A 470 -40.07 -5.50 -20.60
N ARG A 471 -40.55 -6.72 -20.37
CA ARG A 471 -40.26 -7.87 -21.25
C ARG A 471 -40.64 -7.48 -22.69
N PRO A 472 -39.76 -7.73 -23.69
CA PRO A 472 -40.14 -7.53 -25.08
C PRO A 472 -41.35 -8.42 -25.40
N ARG A 473 -42.42 -7.81 -25.92
CA ARG A 473 -43.60 -8.56 -26.41
C ARG A 473 -43.14 -9.56 -27.47
N PRO A 474 -43.59 -10.82 -27.44
CA PRO A 474 -43.25 -11.78 -28.48
C PRO A 474 -43.76 -11.27 -29.83
N ARG A 475 -42.84 -11.10 -30.79
CA ARG A 475 -43.18 -10.88 -32.20
C ARG A 475 -43.99 -12.09 -32.66
N LYS A 476 -45.27 -11.88 -33.02
CA LYS A 476 -46.07 -12.89 -33.74
C LYS A 476 -45.28 -13.28 -35.00
N ALA A 477 -44.96 -14.57 -35.12
CA ALA A 477 -44.38 -15.12 -36.32
C ALA A 477 -45.38 -14.95 -37.47
N LEU A 478 -44.98 -14.19 -38.50
CA LEU A 478 -45.69 -14.14 -39.78
C LEU A 478 -45.49 -15.52 -40.44
N ALA A 479 -46.56 -16.29 -40.50
CA ALA A 479 -46.64 -17.50 -41.30
C ALA A 479 -46.44 -17.11 -42.78
N ARG A 480 -45.32 -17.55 -43.37
CA ARG A 480 -45.16 -17.56 -44.82
C ARG A 480 -45.92 -18.79 -45.33
N GLY A 481 -47.02 -18.55 -46.05
CA GLY A 481 -47.69 -19.58 -46.84
C GLY A 481 -46.81 -20.02 -48.02
N PRO A 482 -47.04 -21.24 -48.57
CA PRO A 482 -46.28 -21.76 -49.71
C PRO A 482 -46.73 -21.04 -50.99
N VAL A 483 -45.77 -20.62 -51.81
CA VAL A 483 -46.03 -20.10 -53.16
C VAL A 483 -45.90 -21.26 -54.16
N PRO A 484 -46.83 -21.38 -55.13
CA PRO A 484 -46.91 -22.49 -56.10
C PRO A 484 -45.75 -22.54 -57.10
#